data_AF-A0A8W8JC07-F1
#
_entry.id   AF-A0A8W8JC07-F1
#
_cell.length_a   1.000
_cell.length_b   1.000
_cell.length_c   1.000
_cell.angle_alpha   90.00
_cell.angle_beta   90.00
_cell.angle_gamma   90.00
#
_symmetry.space_group_name_H-M   'P 1'
#
loop_
_entity.id
_entity.type
_entity.pdbx_description
1 polymer ?
#
loop_
_entity_poly.entity_id
_entity_poly.type
_entity_poly.pdbx_seq_one_letter_code
_entity_poly.pdbx_strand_id
1 'polypeptide(L)'
;MDLDDLGSTKVGSDVDVVDAVKMNQLQNLLHDSLIATDNVHHCAIIRRKDCNVRASSVGFNLDQVKMMLDASESPSQAWENGIYFDDQQYTCDRADNNSIYGKCVSIHLLGAGMHKENN
;
A
#
# COMPACT_ATOMS: atom_id res chain seq x y z
N MET A 1 0.10 -9.01 -58.93
CA MET A 1 -0.89 -9.58 -58.00
C MET A 1 -0.11 -9.84 -56.73
N ASP A 2 -0.06 -8.82 -55.88
CA ASP A 2 0.74 -8.83 -54.67
C ASP A 2 0.02 -9.64 -53.59
N LEU A 3 0.76 -10.49 -52.90
CA LEU A 3 0.26 -11.50 -51.97
C LEU A 3 0.70 -11.13 -50.55
N ASP A 4 0.31 -9.94 -50.10
CA ASP A 4 0.60 -9.41 -48.77
C ASP A 4 -0.71 -9.04 -48.05
N ASP A 5 -1.50 -10.03 -47.62
CA ASP A 5 -2.47 -9.80 -46.53
C ASP A 5 -2.93 -11.13 -45.90
N LEU A 6 -2.07 -11.73 -45.09
CA LEU A 6 -2.52 -12.63 -44.03
C LEU A 6 -2.11 -11.99 -42.72
N GLY A 7 -3.07 -11.25 -42.16
CA GLY A 7 -2.92 -10.53 -40.91
C GLY A 7 -2.27 -11.38 -39.82
N SER A 8 -1.20 -10.83 -39.26
CA SER A 8 -0.64 -11.25 -37.98
C SER A 8 -1.71 -11.13 -36.90
N THR A 9 -2.49 -12.20 -36.69
CA THR A 9 -3.22 -12.39 -35.43
C THR A 9 -2.20 -12.32 -34.31
N LYS A 10 -2.21 -11.20 -33.60
CA LYS A 10 -1.45 -10.97 -32.38
C LYS A 10 -1.93 -12.01 -31.36
N VAL A 11 -1.27 -13.16 -31.32
CA VAL A 11 -1.46 -14.16 -30.26
C VAL A 11 -0.94 -13.47 -29.00
N GLY A 12 -1.85 -12.94 -28.19
CA GLY A 12 -1.53 -12.51 -26.84
C GLY A 12 -0.88 -13.70 -26.14
N SER A 13 0.33 -13.52 -25.61
CA SER A 13 1.08 -14.64 -25.08
C SER A 13 0.29 -15.26 -23.92
N ASP A 14 0.28 -16.59 -23.79
CA ASP A 14 -0.41 -17.28 -22.69
C ASP A 14 0.02 -16.74 -21.31
N VAL A 15 1.23 -16.18 -21.23
CA VAL A 15 1.77 -15.47 -20.06
C VAL A 15 0.93 -14.25 -19.68
N ASP A 16 0.49 -13.45 -20.64
CA ASP A 16 -0.31 -12.24 -20.40
C ASP A 16 -1.70 -12.58 -19.85
N VAL A 17 -2.30 -13.67 -20.35
CA VAL A 17 -3.63 -14.16 -19.91
C VAL A 17 -3.56 -14.70 -18.48
N VAL A 18 -2.51 -15.46 -18.14
CA VAL A 18 -2.33 -16.01 -16.79
C VAL A 18 -2.10 -14.91 -15.76
N ASP A 19 -1.36 -13.86 -16.12
CA ASP A 19 -1.17 -12.71 -15.23
C ASP A 19 -2.48 -11.95 -15.02
N ALA A 20 -3.29 -11.72 -16.06
CA ALA A 20 -4.60 -11.08 -15.91
C ALA A 20 -5.56 -11.86 -15.01
N VAL A 21 -5.61 -13.20 -15.13
CA VAL A 21 -6.42 -14.06 -14.26
C VAL A 21 -5.94 -14.00 -12.81
N LYS A 22 -4.62 -14.01 -12.58
CA LYS A 22 -4.04 -13.85 -11.23
C LYS A 22 -4.33 -12.48 -10.62
N MET A 23 -4.29 -11.41 -11.41
CA MET A 23 -4.61 -10.05 -10.93
C MET A 23 -6.08 -9.97 -10.49
N ASN A 24 -6.99 -10.61 -11.23
CA ASN A 24 -8.40 -10.71 -10.83
C ASN A 24 -8.58 -11.48 -9.51
N GLN A 25 -7.85 -12.59 -9.33
CA GLN A 25 -7.91 -13.38 -8.10
C GLN A 25 -7.40 -12.61 -6.87
N LEU A 26 -6.30 -11.87 -7.00
CA LEU A 26 -5.76 -11.09 -5.88
C LEU A 26 -6.65 -9.91 -5.52
N GLN A 27 -7.28 -9.28 -6.50
CA GLN A 27 -8.24 -8.21 -6.26
C GLN A 27 -9.50 -8.75 -5.55
N ASN A 28 -10.03 -9.91 -5.97
CA ASN A 28 -11.17 -10.55 -5.30
C ASN A 28 -10.81 -10.98 -3.87
N LEU A 29 -9.62 -11.56 -3.67
CA LEU A 29 -9.13 -11.92 -2.34
C LEU A 29 -9.04 -10.71 -1.41
N LEU A 30 -8.48 -9.60 -1.90
CA LEU A 30 -8.37 -8.34 -1.17
C LEU A 30 -9.76 -7.78 -0.83
N HIS A 31 -10.69 -7.87 -1.77
CA HIS A 31 -12.07 -7.44 -1.57
C HIS A 31 -12.77 -8.25 -0.48
N ASP A 32 -12.80 -9.59 -0.62
CA ASP A 32 -13.54 -10.48 0.27
C ASP A 32 -12.92 -10.54 1.68
N SER A 33 -11.60 -10.37 1.80
CA SER A 33 -10.90 -10.49 3.07
C SER A 33 -10.79 -9.19 3.85
N LEU A 34 -10.70 -8.04 3.18
CA LEU A 34 -10.41 -6.75 3.82
C LEU A 34 -11.47 -5.68 3.51
N ILE A 35 -11.74 -5.42 2.23
CA ILE A 35 -12.64 -4.31 1.84
C ILE A 35 -14.08 -4.58 2.31
N ALA A 36 -14.59 -5.78 2.10
CA ALA A 36 -15.95 -6.17 2.46
C ALA A 36 -16.20 -6.21 3.98
N THR A 37 -15.15 -6.02 4.80
CA THR A 37 -15.29 -6.03 6.27
C THR A 37 -15.71 -4.69 6.86
N ASP A 38 -15.69 -3.60 6.06
CA ASP A 38 -15.94 -2.21 6.48
C ASP A 38 -15.04 -1.68 7.62
N ASN A 39 -14.05 -2.46 8.08
CA ASN A 39 -13.12 -2.07 9.14
C ASN A 39 -11.76 -1.60 8.60
N VAL A 40 -11.52 -1.75 7.29
CA VAL A 40 -10.26 -1.43 6.62
C VAL A 40 -10.50 -0.36 5.56
N HIS A 41 -9.93 0.83 5.77
CA HIS A 41 -10.09 1.98 4.87
C HIS A 41 -9.27 1.82 3.58
N HIS A 42 -8.00 1.45 3.71
CA HIS A 42 -7.07 1.30 2.59
C HIS A 42 -6.29 0.00 2.74
N CYS A 43 -6.15 -0.75 1.64
CA CYS A 43 -5.37 -1.98 1.62
C CYS A 43 -4.75 -2.23 0.25
N ALA A 44 -3.61 -2.93 0.24
CA ALA A 44 -2.94 -3.33 -0.99
C ALA A 44 -2.12 -4.61 -0.80
N ILE A 45 -1.97 -5.37 -1.89
CA ILE A 45 -1.02 -6.48 -2.00
C ILE A 45 0.11 -6.01 -2.88
N ILE A 46 1.31 -5.96 -2.30
CA ILE A 46 2.49 -5.38 -2.92
C ILE A 46 3.58 -6.43 -2.96
N ARG A 47 4.22 -6.60 -4.11
CA ARG A 47 5.34 -7.49 -4.24
C ARG A 47 6.62 -6.76 -3.82
N ARG A 48 7.26 -7.23 -2.76
CA ARG A 48 8.47 -6.61 -2.17
C ARG A 48 9.65 -6.50 -3.14
N LYS A 49 9.83 -7.48 -4.05
CA LYS A 49 11.02 -7.55 -4.92
C LYS A 49 11.15 -6.39 -5.92
N ASP A 50 10.02 -5.87 -6.39
CA ASP A 50 9.91 -4.92 -7.51
C ASP A 50 8.98 -3.75 -7.18
N CYS A 51 8.52 -3.64 -5.92
CA CYS A 51 7.52 -2.69 -5.45
C CYS A 51 6.23 -2.69 -6.28
N ASN A 52 5.94 -3.77 -7.02
CA ASN A 52 4.82 -3.83 -7.94
C ASN A 52 3.53 -4.14 -7.18
N VAL A 53 2.54 -3.27 -7.33
CA VAL A 53 1.22 -3.45 -6.72
C VAL A 53 0.38 -4.43 -7.54
N ARG A 54 -0.05 -5.50 -6.87
CA ARG A 54 -0.77 -6.62 -7.47
C ARG A 54 -2.28 -6.53 -7.26
N ALA A 55 -2.70 -5.85 -6.21
CA ALA A 55 -4.09 -5.51 -5.92
C ALA A 55 -4.11 -4.33 -4.95
N SER A 56 -5.12 -3.47 -5.02
CA SER A 56 -5.30 -2.38 -4.06
C SER A 56 -6.74 -1.95 -3.96
N SER A 57 -7.11 -1.35 -2.83
CA SER A 57 -8.35 -0.62 -2.69
C SER A 57 -8.31 0.66 -3.53
N VAL A 58 -9.49 1.21 -3.81
CA VAL A 58 -9.61 2.54 -4.43
C VAL A 58 -8.98 3.58 -3.49
N GLY A 59 -8.24 4.54 -4.07
CA GLY A 59 -7.61 5.64 -3.34
C GLY A 59 -6.30 5.27 -2.62
N PHE A 60 -5.81 4.04 -2.72
CA PHE A 60 -4.52 3.67 -2.13
C PHE A 60 -3.36 4.40 -2.83
N ASN A 61 -2.57 5.17 -2.07
CA ASN A 61 -1.46 5.96 -2.62
C ASN A 61 -0.22 5.08 -2.89
N LEU A 62 0.10 4.91 -4.17
CA LEU A 62 1.23 4.10 -4.62
C LEU A 62 2.60 4.73 -4.36
N ASP A 63 2.69 6.06 -4.30
CA ASP A 63 3.97 6.76 -4.16
C ASP A 63 4.59 6.55 -2.77
N GLN A 64 3.75 6.25 -1.78
CA GLN A 64 4.16 6.01 -0.39
C GLN A 64 4.53 4.53 -0.12
N VAL A 65 4.33 3.64 -1.09
CA VAL A 65 4.67 2.20 -0.98
C VAL A 65 6.14 1.98 -0.66
N LYS A 66 7.01 2.75 -1.31
CA LYS A 66 8.46 2.60 -1.12
C LYS A 66 8.86 2.90 0.32
N MET A 67 8.28 3.94 0.91
CA MET A 67 8.52 4.30 2.31
C MET A 67 8.05 3.18 3.27
N MET A 68 6.90 2.55 3.00
CA MET A 68 6.43 1.41 3.78
C MET A 68 7.36 0.18 3.66
N LEU A 69 7.89 -0.07 2.47
CA LEU A 69 8.84 -1.16 2.24
C LEU A 69 10.18 -0.90 2.93
N ASP A 70 10.71 0.32 2.83
CA ASP A 70 11.95 0.73 3.50
C ASP A 70 11.81 0.58 5.03
N ALA A 71 10.67 0.99 5.59
CA ALA A 71 10.34 0.78 7.00
C ALA A 71 10.32 -0.72 7.38
N SER A 72 9.79 -1.58 6.50
CA SER A 72 9.79 -3.04 6.68
C SER A 72 11.19 -3.65 6.64
N GLU A 73 12.14 -3.06 5.94
CA GLU A 73 13.53 -3.53 5.90
C GLU A 73 14.37 -3.00 7.07
N SER A 74 14.00 -1.85 7.61
CA SER A 74 14.66 -1.21 8.77
C SER A 74 13.69 -0.93 9.93
N PRO A 75 13.24 -1.96 10.67
CA PRO A 75 12.33 -1.82 11.82
C PRO A 75 12.74 -0.76 12.84
N SER A 76 14.06 -0.63 13.11
CA SER A 76 14.59 0.36 14.04
C SER A 76 14.33 1.80 13.59
N GLN A 77 14.39 2.08 12.29
CA GLN A 77 14.09 3.42 11.76
C GLN A 77 12.60 3.73 11.81
N ALA A 78 11.75 2.73 11.55
CA ALA A 78 10.30 2.87 11.69
C ALA A 78 9.88 3.17 13.13
N TRP A 79 10.59 2.60 14.12
CA TRP A 79 10.41 2.92 15.53
C TRP A 79 10.79 4.36 15.90
N GLU A 80 11.87 4.89 15.32
CA GLU A 80 12.38 6.22 15.68
C GLU A 80 11.60 7.36 14.99
N ASN A 81 11.22 7.19 13.72
CA ASN A 81 10.62 8.25 12.91
C ASN A 81 9.11 8.09 12.67
N GLY A 82 8.56 6.91 12.96
CA GLY A 82 7.21 6.54 12.55
C GLY A 82 7.09 6.27 11.05
N ILE A 83 5.87 5.98 10.60
CA ILE A 83 5.52 5.79 9.19
C ILE A 83 4.55 6.89 8.78
N TYR A 84 4.82 7.56 7.67
CA TYR A 84 3.89 8.51 7.08
C TYR A 84 3.09 7.84 5.97
N PHE A 85 1.77 7.90 6.08
CA PHE A 85 0.86 7.42 5.06
C PHE A 85 -0.40 8.27 5.03
N ASP A 86 -0.85 8.64 3.84
CA ASP A 86 -2.08 9.42 3.61
C ASP A 86 -2.15 10.69 4.49
N ASP A 87 -1.09 11.49 4.44
CA ASP A 87 -0.90 12.72 5.23
C ASP A 87 -0.97 12.55 6.76
N GLN A 88 -0.88 11.31 7.23
CA GLN A 88 -0.98 10.96 8.64
C GLN A 88 0.29 10.28 9.14
N GLN A 89 0.73 10.67 10.34
CA GLN A 89 1.87 10.05 11.00
C GLN A 89 1.41 8.92 11.92
N TYR A 90 2.01 7.75 11.72
CA TYR A 90 1.78 6.57 12.52
C TYR A 90 3.02 6.30 13.38
N THR A 91 2.87 6.27 14.69
CA THR A 91 3.92 5.76 15.58
C THR A 91 3.98 4.26 15.47
N CYS A 92 5.18 3.70 15.29
CA CYS A 92 5.35 2.26 15.21
C CYS A 92 5.30 1.66 16.61
N ASP A 93 4.22 0.94 16.93
CA ASP A 93 4.04 0.27 18.23
C ASP A 93 4.76 -1.09 18.26
N ARG A 94 4.83 -1.78 17.11
CA ARG A 94 5.48 -3.08 17.00
C ARG A 94 6.04 -3.27 15.60
N ALA A 95 7.28 -3.74 15.51
CA ALA A 95 7.87 -4.22 14.27
C ALA A 95 8.57 -5.55 14.53
N ASP A 96 8.25 -6.55 13.70
CA ASP A 96 8.96 -7.82 13.62
C ASP A 96 9.41 -8.09 12.18
N ASN A 97 10.04 -9.24 11.95
CA ASN A 97 10.64 -9.57 10.66
C ASN A 97 9.63 -9.59 9.49
N ASN A 98 8.33 -9.69 9.78
CA ASN A 98 7.29 -9.90 8.78
C ASN A 98 6.13 -8.92 8.87
N SER A 99 6.06 -8.09 9.92
CA SER A 99 4.95 -7.18 10.13
C SER A 99 5.37 -5.93 10.90
N ILE A 100 4.77 -4.81 10.50
CA ILE A 100 4.86 -3.54 11.21
C ILE A 100 3.45 -3.08 11.53
N TYR A 101 3.24 -2.69 12.79
CA TYR A 101 2.00 -2.14 13.29
C TYR A 101 2.26 -0.70 13.72
N GLY A 102 1.56 0.21 13.04
CA GLY A 102 1.55 1.63 13.36
C GLY A 102 0.22 2.04 13.97
N LYS A 103 0.26 2.95 14.94
CA LYS A 103 -0.92 3.64 15.47
C LYS A 103 -0.86 5.09 15.04
N CYS A 104 -1.94 5.58 14.45
CA CYS A 104 -2.06 6.99 14.12
C CYS A 104 -2.03 7.82 15.42
N VAL A 105 -1.14 8.80 15.48
CA VAL A 105 -1.21 9.85 16.49
C VAL A 105 -2.21 10.88 15.99
N SER A 106 -3.49 10.69 16.32
CA SER A 106 -4.50 11.71 16.03
C SER A 106 -4.11 12.99 16.77
N ILE A 107 -3.57 13.97 16.05
CA ILE A 107 -3.22 15.29 16.59
C ILE A 107 -4.52 16.08 16.80
N HIS A 108 -5.37 15.60 17.71
CA HIS A 108 -6.56 16.30 18.19
C HIS A 108 -6.32 16.85 19.61
N LEU A 109 -5.08 17.21 19.96
CA LEU A 109 -4.81 18.04 21.13
C LEU A 109 -4.82 19.52 20.72
N LEU A 110 -6.02 20.05 20.50
CA LEU A 110 -6.30 21.47 20.73
C LEU A 110 -6.40 21.69 22.24
N GLY A 111 -5.25 21.81 22.88
CA GLY A 111 -5.10 22.32 24.25
C GLY A 111 -4.29 23.60 24.22
N ALA A 112 -4.89 24.70 23.75
CA ALA A 112 -4.34 26.03 23.91
C ALA A 112 -4.41 26.42 25.39
N GLY A 113 -3.29 26.23 26.10
CA GLY A 113 -3.09 26.69 27.47
C GLY A 113 -1.75 27.40 27.59
N MET A 114 -1.57 28.51 26.86
CA MET A 114 -0.55 29.48 27.24
C MET A 114 -1.08 30.30 28.43
N HIS A 115 -0.64 29.96 29.64
CA HIS A 115 -0.62 30.92 30.75
C HIS A 115 0.83 31.03 31.21
N LYS A 116 1.49 32.10 30.74
CA LYS A 116 2.66 32.66 31.41
C LYS A 116 2.29 34.09 31.76
N GLU A 117 2.00 34.34 33.03
CA GLU A 117 2.19 35.64 33.65
C GLU A 117 2.67 35.39 35.08
N ASN A 118 4.00 35.38 35.23
CA ASN A 118 4.66 35.64 36.50
C ASN A 118 5.18 37.08 36.40
N ASN A 119 4.49 38.03 37.03
CA ASN A 119 5.11 39.18 37.69
C ASN A 119 4.15 39.74 38.74
#